data_AF-A0A1I0AX59-F1
#
_entry.id   AF-A0A1I0AX59-F1
#
_cell.length_a   1.000
_cell.length_b   1.000
_cell.length_c   1.000
_cell.angle_alpha   90.00
_cell.angle_beta   90.00
_cell.angle_gamma   90.00
#
_symmetry.space_group_name_H-M   'P 1'
#
loop_
_entity.id
_entity.type
_entity.pdbx_description
1 polymer ?
#
loop_
_entity_poly.entity_id
_entity_poly.type
_entity_poly.pdbx_seq_one_letter_code
_entity_poly.pdbx_strand_id
1 'polypeptide(L)'
;TITTDNGTEFAAHQIIARELDTTVYFAHPYSSWEKGAIENMNGLIRQYIPKKTDFRGITKQYIRHVMEKLNNRPRKKNGFGKPKDLIKERIA
;
A
#
# COMPACT_ATOMS: atom_id res chain seq x y z
N THR A 1 8.02 4.61 11.19
CA THR A 1 8.87 3.94 10.19
C THR A 1 8.12 3.67 8.93
N ILE A 2 8.74 3.95 7.78
CA ILE A 2 8.21 3.71 6.44
C ILE A 2 9.16 2.74 5.73
N THR A 3 8.63 1.74 5.03
CA THR A 3 9.41 0.84 4.17
C THR A 3 8.97 1.01 2.72
N THR A 4 9.94 1.13 1.83
CA THR A 4 9.71 1.39 0.40
C THR A 4 10.57 0.49 -0.47
N ASP A 5 10.25 0.42 -1.76
CA ASP A 5 11.14 -0.16 -2.76
C ASP A 5 12.05 0.91 -3.38
N ASN A 6 13.00 0.50 -4.21
CA ASN A 6 13.96 1.40 -4.85
C ASN A 6 13.37 2.18 -6.05
N GLY A 7 12.06 2.46 -6.01
CA GLY A 7 11.38 3.28 -7.01
C GLY A 7 11.89 4.73 -6.97
N THR A 8 12.03 5.35 -8.15
CA THR A 8 12.52 6.73 -8.25
C THR A 8 11.54 7.75 -7.67
N GLU A 9 10.28 7.39 -7.52
CA GLU A 9 9.26 8.18 -6.82
C GLU A 9 9.62 8.46 -5.35
N PHE A 10 10.50 7.66 -4.74
CA PHE A 10 10.97 7.84 -3.36
C PHE A 10 12.37 8.49 -3.28
N ALA A 11 12.86 9.11 -4.37
CA ALA A 11 14.16 9.79 -4.36
C ALA A 11 14.25 10.88 -3.26
N ALA A 12 13.14 11.54 -2.95
CA ALA A 12 13.04 12.57 -1.90
C ALA A 12 12.79 12.00 -0.48
N HIS A 13 13.06 10.72 -0.22
CA HIS A 13 12.80 10.06 1.07
C HIS A 13 13.41 10.78 2.28
N GLN A 14 14.54 11.47 2.13
CA GLN A 14 15.17 12.23 3.22
C GLN A 14 14.27 13.39 3.69
N ILE A 15 13.57 14.05 2.76
CA ILE A 15 12.62 15.11 3.09
C ILE A 15 11.42 14.49 3.82
N ILE A 16 10.87 13.39 3.29
CA ILE A 16 9.74 12.67 3.91
C ILE A 16 10.10 12.24 5.35
N ALA A 17 11.29 11.69 5.55
CA ALA A 17 11.78 11.25 6.85
C ALA A 17 11.83 12.41 7.86
N ARG A 18 12.35 13.57 7.44
CA ARG A 18 12.47 14.76 8.27
C ARG A 18 11.11 15.36 8.63
N GLU A 19 10.25 15.59 7.64
CA GLU A 19 8.96 16.27 7.85
C GLU A 19 7.98 15.42 8.67
N LEU A 20 8.11 14.09 8.62
CA LEU A 20 7.25 13.17 9.36
C LEU A 20 7.87 12.63 10.66
N ASP A 21 9.08 13.12 11.02
CA ASP A 21 9.88 12.61 12.14
C ASP A 21 9.92 11.07 12.17
N THR A 22 10.33 10.47 11.05
CA THR A 22 10.24 9.02 10.86
C THR A 22 11.39 8.45 10.06
N THR A 23 11.75 7.19 10.31
CA THR A 23 12.79 6.51 9.53
C THR A 23 12.21 5.88 8.27
N VAL A 24 12.88 6.08 7.13
CA VAL A 24 12.56 5.43 5.86
C VAL A 24 13.61 4.34 5.57
N TYR A 25 13.14 3.12 5.29
CA TYR A 25 13.97 1.99 4.87
C TYR A 25 13.64 1.57 3.44
N PHE A 26 14.64 1.02 2.76
CA PHE A 26 14.54 0.49 1.40
C PHE A 26 14.76 -1.02 1.40
N ALA A 27 14.03 -1.72 0.53
CA ALA A 27 14.29 -3.13 0.27
C ALA A 27 15.67 -3.32 -0.37
N HIS A 28 16.36 -4.40 0.01
CA HIS A 28 17.67 -4.74 -0.55
C HIS A 28 17.56 -5.05 -2.05
N PRO A 29 18.61 -4.75 -2.84
CA PRO A 29 18.67 -5.16 -4.24
C PRO A 29 18.45 -6.66 -4.38
N TYR A 30 17.63 -7.07 -5.35
CA TYR A 30 17.29 -8.47 -5.63
C TYR A 30 16.55 -9.23 -4.52
N SER A 31 16.07 -8.53 -3.48
CA SER A 31 15.31 -9.13 -2.37
C SER A 31 13.80 -8.91 -2.52
N SER A 32 13.19 -9.55 -3.52
CA SER A 32 11.75 -9.42 -3.79
C SER A 32 10.86 -9.83 -2.60
N TRP A 33 11.30 -10.79 -1.79
CA TRP A 33 10.56 -11.28 -0.62
C TRP A 33 10.32 -10.21 0.47
N GLU A 34 11.19 -9.20 0.58
CA GLU A 34 11.04 -8.10 1.53
C GLU A 34 9.83 -7.19 1.21
N LYS A 35 9.25 -7.36 0.00
CA LYS A 35 8.12 -6.58 -0.50
C LYS A 35 6.84 -7.38 -0.67
N GLY A 36 6.79 -8.62 -0.19
CA GLY A 36 5.67 -9.53 -0.45
C GLY A 36 4.29 -8.96 -0.06
N ALA A 37 4.21 -8.17 1.02
CA ALA A 37 2.97 -7.52 1.43
C ALA A 37 2.54 -6.39 0.48
N ILE A 38 3.48 -5.59 -0.02
CA ILE A 38 3.24 -4.50 -0.98
C ILE A 38 2.79 -5.10 -2.31
N GLU A 39 3.49 -6.12 -2.80
CA GLU A 39 3.15 -6.81 -4.05
C GLU A 39 1.78 -7.48 -3.98
N ASN A 40 1.44 -8.10 -2.84
CA ASN A 40 0.10 -8.65 -2.63
C ASN A 40 -0.99 -7.57 -2.71
N MET A 41 -0.76 -6.41 -2.07
CA MET A 41 -1.71 -5.29 -2.14
C MET A 41 -1.85 -4.74 -3.57
N ASN A 42 -0.73 -4.57 -4.28
CA ASN A 42 -0.74 -4.14 -5.68
C ASN A 42 -1.55 -5.11 -6.56
N GLY A 43 -1.38 -6.43 -6.37
CA GLY A 43 -2.17 -7.44 -7.07
C GLY A 43 -3.68 -7.29 -6.84
N LEU A 44 -4.09 -6.96 -5.62
CA LEU A 44 -5.50 -6.72 -5.28
C LEU A 44 -6.05 -5.45 -5.90
N ILE A 45 -5.26 -4.37 -5.93
CA ILE A 45 -5.62 -3.12 -6.61
C ILE A 45 -5.82 -3.38 -8.11
N ARG A 46 -4.97 -4.23 -8.72
CA ARG A 46 -5.06 -4.59 -10.15
C ARG A 46 -6.33 -5.35 -10.53
N GLN A 47 -7.09 -5.90 -9.58
CA GLN A 47 -8.42 -6.47 -9.84
C GLN A 47 -9.45 -5.38 -10.19
N TYR A 48 -9.20 -4.13 -9.78
CA TYR A 48 -10.07 -2.98 -10.05
C TYR A 48 -9.48 -2.05 -11.10
N ILE A 49 -8.15 -1.88 -11.11
CA ILE A 49 -7.43 -1.01 -12.04
C ILE A 49 -6.41 -1.85 -12.82
N PRO A 50 -6.81 -2.48 -13.95
CA PRO A 50 -5.93 -3.33 -14.74
C PRO A 50 -4.62 -2.65 -15.16
N LYS A 51 -3.67 -3.45 -15.64
CA LYS A 51 -2.48 -2.89 -16.28
C LYS A 51 -2.90 -2.15 -17.55
N LYS A 52 -2.15 -1.09 -17.90
CA LYS A 52 -2.39 -0.23 -19.07
C LYS A 52 -3.69 0.60 -19.02
N THR A 53 -4.38 0.65 -17.88
CA THR A 53 -5.49 1.60 -17.69
C THR A 53 -4.96 3.03 -17.75
N ASP A 54 -5.65 3.88 -18.51
CA ASP A 54 -5.39 5.32 -18.51
C ASP A 54 -5.89 5.93 -17.19
N PHE A 55 -4.97 6.43 -16.38
CA PHE A 55 -5.29 7.01 -15.08
C PHE A 55 -6.05 8.33 -15.17
N ARG A 56 -6.04 9.03 -16.31
CA ARG A 56 -6.78 10.30 -16.49
C ARG A 56 -8.29 10.12 -16.37
N GLY A 57 -8.81 8.94 -16.74
CA GLY A 57 -10.22 8.60 -16.61
C GLY A 57 -10.63 8.14 -15.21
N ILE A 58 -9.67 7.98 -14.28
CA ILE A 58 -9.95 7.47 -12.94
C ILE A 58 -10.29 8.61 -12.00
N THR A 59 -11.52 8.63 -11.52
CA THR A 59 -11.98 9.64 -10.57
C THR A 59 -11.49 9.35 -9.15
N LYS A 60 -11.32 10.40 -8.34
CA LYS A 60 -11.02 10.27 -6.91
C LYS A 60 -12.10 9.46 -6.17
N GLN A 61 -13.36 9.58 -6.61
CA GLN A 61 -14.50 8.81 -6.10
C GLN A 61 -14.32 7.32 -6.34
N TYR A 62 -13.88 6.92 -7.54
CA TYR A 62 -13.59 5.53 -7.84
C TYR A 62 -12.44 4.99 -7.00
N ILE A 63 -11.35 5.75 -6.84
CA ILE A 63 -10.22 5.36 -5.98
C ILE A 63 -10.71 5.11 -4.55
N ARG A 64 -11.52 6.02 -3.99
CA ARG A 64 -12.10 5.86 -2.65
C ARG A 64 -12.98 4.62 -2.55
N HIS A 65 -13.78 4.34 -3.58
CA HIS A 65 -14.61 3.13 -3.63
C HIS A 65 -13.76 1.85 -3.61
N VAL A 66 -12.67 1.81 -4.37
CA VAL A 66 -11.72 0.67 -4.38
C VAL A 66 -11.04 0.52 -3.01
N MET A 67 -10.58 1.62 -2.41
CA MET A 67 -9.99 1.61 -1.06
C MET A 67 -10.96 1.04 -0.03
N GLU A 68 -12.21 1.50 -0.02
CA GLU A 68 -13.23 1.00 0.91
C GLU A 68 -13.45 -0.51 0.72
N LYS A 69 -13.58 -0.99 -0.52
CA LYS A 69 -13.71 -2.44 -0.78
C LYS A 69 -12.51 -3.23 -0.27
N LEU A 70 -11.29 -2.76 -0.51
CA LEU A 70 -10.06 -3.46 -0.09
C LEU A 70 -9.88 -3.48 1.43
N ASN A 71 -10.23 -2.38 2.10
CA ASN A 71 -10.15 -2.24 3.56
C ASN A 71 -11.25 -3.03 4.30
N ASN A 72 -12.40 -3.26 3.65
CA ASN A 72 -13.48 -4.10 4.17
C ASN A 72 -13.37 -5.58 3.80
N ARG A 73 -12.44 -5.97 2.93
CA ARG A 73 -12.32 -7.35 2.45
C ARG A 73 -11.67 -8.24 3.52
N PRO A 74 -12.37 -9.26 4.04
CA PRO A 74 -11.80 -10.29 4.91
C PRO A 74 -10.52 -10.90 4.34
N ARG A 75 -9.48 -11.09 5.17
CA ARG A 75 -8.20 -11.68 4.73
C ARG A 75 -7.91 -12.97 5.50
N LYS A 76 -7.58 -14.05 4.78
CA LYS A 76 -7.18 -15.33 5.40
C LYS A 76 -6.03 -15.15 6.40
N LYS A 77 -5.01 -14.35 6.06
CA LYS A 77 -3.87 -14.06 6.94
C LYS A 77 -4.24 -13.38 8.27
N ASN A 78 -5.44 -12.81 8.34
CA ASN A 78 -5.97 -12.13 9.51
C ASN A 78 -7.10 -12.94 10.19
N GLY A 79 -7.18 -14.26 9.97
CA GLY A 79 -8.30 -15.06 10.49
C GLY A 79 -9.66 -14.66 9.92
N PHE A 80 -9.67 -14.17 8.66
CA PHE A 80 -10.84 -13.58 8.00
C PHE A 80 -11.36 -12.28 8.64
N GLY A 81 -10.58 -11.64 9.52
CA GLY A 81 -10.83 -10.26 9.94
C GLY A 81 -10.67 -9.25 8.80
N LYS A 82 -11.41 -8.14 8.87
CA LYS A 82 -11.30 -7.03 7.92
C LYS A 82 -10.12 -6.13 8.31
N PRO A 83 -9.25 -5.72 7.37
CA PRO A 83 -8.12 -4.85 7.65
C PRO A 83 -8.50 -3.57 8.42
N LYS A 84 -9.62 -2.95 8.07
CA LYS A 84 -10.06 -1.70 8.73
C LYS A 84 -10.33 -1.86 10.24
N ASP A 85 -10.84 -3.01 10.66
CA ASP A 85 -11.27 -3.22 12.04
C ASP A 85 -10.03 -3.49 12.90
N LEU A 86 -9.14 -4.34 12.40
CA LEU A 86 -7.86 -4.67 13.04
C LEU A 86 -6.93 -3.46 13.20
N ILE A 87 -6.94 -2.53 12.24
CA ILE A 87 -6.17 -1.29 12.36
C ILE A 87 -6.76 -0.39 13.44
N LYS A 88 -8.09 -0.26 13.52
CA LYS A 88 -8.74 0.53 14.57
C LYS A 88 -8.41 0.01 15.96
N GLU A 89 -8.40 -1.31 16.15
CA GLU A 89 -8.02 -1.94 17.42
C GLU A 89 -6.56 -1.69 17.82
N ARG A 90 -5.67 -1.47 16.86
CA ARG A 90 -4.22 -1.31 17.10
C ARG A 90 -3.77 0.14 17.28
N ILE A 91 -4.58 1.10 16.83
CA ILE A 91 -4.32 2.54 16.94
C ILE A 91 -5.07 3.17 18.13
N ALA A 92 -6.15 2.54 18.59
CA ALA A 92 -6.82 2.88 19.84
C ALA A 92 -5.94 2.52 21.05
#